data_AF-A0A7S3R2E0-F1
#
_entry.id   AF-A0A7S3R2E0-F1
#
_cell.length_a   1.000
_cell.length_b   1.000
_cell.length_c   1.000
_cell.angle_alpha   90.00
_cell.angle_beta   90.00
_cell.angle_gamma   90.00
#
_symmetry.space_group_name_H-M   'P 1'
#
loop_
_entity.id
_entity.type
_entity.pdbx_description
1 polymer ?
#
loop_
_entity_poly.entity_id
_entity_poly.type
_entity_poly.pdbx_seq_one_letter_code
_entity_poly.pdbx_strand_id
1 'polypeptide(L)'
;VFGSLVSATDPVSVLAVFQELQADGNLFANVFGESVLNDAVAMVLFDTVDNFIEYDGHAATPVNAREVWRAIGIFIGIFTGSVCMGLGFGFVLAAVMRTGFFKSKGSM
;
A
#
# COMPACT_ATOMS: atom_id res chain seq x y z
N VAL A 1 9.85 1.47 13.76
CA VAL A 1 8.88 2.57 13.97
C VAL A 1 9.32 3.86 13.28
N PHE A 2 10.36 4.57 13.74
CA PHE A 2 10.76 5.85 13.09
C PHE A 2 11.12 5.70 11.60
N GLY A 3 11.91 4.68 11.25
CA GLY A 3 12.30 4.44 9.86
C GLY A 3 11.14 4.03 8.93
N SER A 4 10.12 3.31 9.42
CA SER A 4 8.95 2.96 8.60
C SER A 4 8.07 4.18 8.35
N LEU A 5 7.91 5.06 9.35
CA LEU A 5 7.14 6.30 9.21
C LEU A 5 7.78 7.30 8.24
N VAL A 6 9.12 7.43 8.27
CA VAL A 6 9.85 8.36 7.38
C VAL A 6 10.04 7.77 5.97
N SER A 7 9.83 6.46 5.79
CA SER A 7 9.94 5.81 4.49
C SER A 7 8.83 6.20 3.53
N ALA A 8 7.65 6.61 4.01
CA ALA A 8 6.56 7.08 3.16
C ALA A 8 6.99 8.38 2.45
N THR A 9 7.09 8.34 1.13
CA THR A 9 7.42 9.50 0.29
C THR A 9 6.15 10.09 -0.30
N ASP A 10 5.76 11.29 0.17
CA ASP A 10 4.64 12.04 -0.41
C ASP A 10 5.12 12.85 -1.64
N PRO A 11 4.71 12.50 -2.87
CA PRO A 11 5.14 13.18 -4.08
C PRO A 11 4.23 14.36 -4.42
N VAL A 12 3.17 14.65 -3.64
CA VAL A 12 2.11 15.62 -4.02
C VAL A 12 2.70 16.97 -4.40
N SER A 13 3.73 17.42 -3.68
CA SER A 13 4.43 18.67 -3.99
C SER A 13 5.25 18.61 -5.29
N VAL A 14 5.86 17.48 -5.59
CA VAL A 14 6.69 17.27 -6.80
C VAL A 14 5.80 17.06 -8.03
N LEU A 15 4.65 16.39 -7.86
CA LEU A 15 3.65 16.16 -8.90
C LEU A 15 3.02 17.46 -9.40
N ALA A 16 2.74 18.41 -8.49
CA ALA A 16 2.19 19.72 -8.82
C ALA A 16 3.15 20.53 -9.71
N VAL A 17 4.45 20.50 -9.40
CA VAL A 17 5.49 21.18 -10.19
C VAL A 17 5.69 20.49 -11.55
N PHE A 18 5.59 19.16 -11.61
CA PHE A 18 5.69 18.43 -12.88
C PHE A 18 4.52 18.71 -13.85
N GLN A 19 3.33 18.98 -13.33
CA GLN A 19 2.19 19.40 -14.17
C GLN A 19 2.38 20.82 -14.75
N GLU A 20 2.98 21.74 -14.00
CA GLU A 20 3.34 23.07 -14.52
C GLU A 20 4.42 23.02 -15.60
N LEU A 21 5.31 22.03 -15.56
CA LEU A 21 6.42 21.84 -16.51
C LEU A 21 6.04 21.07 -17.80
N GLN A 22 4.77 20.73 -18.02
CA GLN A 22 4.32 19.85 -19.12
C GLN A 22 5.10 18.52 -19.20
N ALA A 23 5.39 17.90 -18.05
CA ALA A 23 6.15 16.66 -18.06
C ALA A 23 5.35 15.47 -18.62
N ASP A 24 6.10 14.54 -19.21
CA ASP A 24 5.58 13.35 -19.88
C ASP A 24 4.62 12.56 -18.97
N GLY A 25 3.41 12.27 -19.46
CA GLY A 25 2.37 11.60 -18.69
C GLY A 25 2.80 10.24 -18.13
N ASN A 26 3.80 9.60 -18.76
CA ASN A 26 4.39 8.36 -18.25
C ASN A 26 5.21 8.58 -16.97
N LEU A 27 5.93 9.69 -16.86
CA LEU A 27 6.74 10.01 -15.67
C LEU A 27 5.83 10.35 -14.48
N PHE A 28 4.74 11.08 -14.73
CA PHE A 28 3.70 11.35 -13.75
C PHE A 28 3.10 10.05 -13.19
N ALA A 29 2.70 9.13 -14.08
CA ALA A 29 2.09 7.86 -13.68
C ALA A 29 3.06 6.98 -12.87
N ASN A 30 4.35 6.97 -13.25
CA ASN A 30 5.35 6.17 -12.56
C ASN A 30 5.66 6.70 -11.15
N VAL A 31 5.88 8.02 -10.99
CA VAL A 31 6.16 8.63 -9.68
C VAL A 31 4.95 8.51 -8.75
N PHE A 32 3.74 8.74 -9.28
CA PHE A 32 2.52 8.54 -8.51
C PHE A 32 2.37 7.08 -8.04
N GLY A 33 2.59 6.12 -8.95
CA GLY A 33 2.50 4.70 -8.62
C GLY A 33 3.55 4.27 -7.59
N GLU A 34 4.79 4.71 -7.72
CA GLU A 34 5.87 4.44 -6.78
C GLU A 34 5.54 4.94 -5.37
N SER A 35 5.08 6.19 -5.25
CA SER A 35 4.72 6.77 -3.96
C SER A 35 3.53 6.09 -3.29
N VAL A 36 2.48 5.74 -4.06
CA VAL A 36 1.33 5.01 -3.52
C VAL A 36 1.75 3.62 -3.03
N LEU A 37 2.58 2.92 -3.79
CA LEU A 37 3.12 1.62 -3.37
C LEU A 37 4.00 1.74 -2.13
N ASN A 38 4.84 2.77 -2.08
CA ASN A 38 5.75 3.00 -0.97
C ASN A 38 5.01 3.37 0.34
N ASP A 39 3.94 4.16 0.26
CA ASP A 39 3.08 4.46 1.42
C ASP A 39 2.40 3.18 1.97
N ALA A 40 1.87 2.34 1.07
CA ALA A 40 1.27 1.06 1.45
C ALA A 40 2.30 0.11 2.12
N VAL A 41 3.52 0.03 1.60
CA VAL A 41 4.59 -0.80 2.19
C VAL A 41 5.05 -0.24 3.53
N ALA A 42 5.19 1.08 3.67
CA ALA A 42 5.57 1.75 4.90
C ALA A 42 4.55 1.49 6.02
N MET A 43 3.25 1.54 5.71
CA MET A 43 2.18 1.20 6.65
C MET A 43 2.27 -0.25 7.13
N VAL A 44 2.41 -1.21 6.21
CA VAL A 44 2.49 -2.64 6.58
C VAL A 44 3.76 -2.93 7.38
N LEU A 45 4.88 -2.27 7.05
CA LEU A 45 6.12 -2.38 7.82
C LEU A 45 5.98 -1.79 9.22
N PHE A 46 5.29 -0.65 9.36
CA PHE A 46 4.98 -0.07 10.66
C PHE A 46 4.17 -1.03 11.52
N ASP A 47 3.08 -1.58 10.98
CA ASP A 47 2.21 -2.53 11.69
C ASP A 47 2.99 -3.80 12.10
N THR A 48 3.83 -4.33 11.21
CA THR A 48 4.67 -5.50 11.51
C THR A 48 5.65 -5.23 12.65
N VAL A 49 6.25 -4.04 12.70
CA VAL A 49 7.19 -3.65 13.76
C VAL A 49 6.46 -3.33 15.07
N ASP A 50 5.26 -2.75 15.00
CA ASP A 50 4.44 -2.44 16.18
C ASP A 50 3.94 -3.71 16.88
N ASN A 51 3.41 -4.66 16.10
CA ASN A 51 3.07 -6.01 16.57
C ASN A 51 4.25 -6.72 17.23
N PHE A 52 5.48 -6.41 16.81
CA PHE A 52 6.69 -6.99 17.38
C PHE A 52 7.01 -6.41 18.78
N ILE A 53 6.81 -5.10 18.95
CA ILE A 53 7.03 -4.39 20.22
C ILE A 53 5.96 -4.78 21.24
N GLU A 54 4.72 -4.96 20.82
CA GLU A 54 3.60 -5.33 21.69
C GLU A 54 3.72 -6.77 22.21
N TYR A 55 4.23 -7.70 21.39
CA TYR A 55 4.39 -9.11 21.76
C TYR A 55 5.51 -9.36 22.79
N ASP A 56 6.47 -8.45 22.93
CA ASP A 56 7.68 -8.64 23.75
C ASP A 56 7.64 -7.92 25.11
N GLY A 57 6.49 -7.36 25.50
CA GLY A 57 6.20 -6.93 26.88
C GLY A 57 7.37 -6.22 27.58
N HIS A 58 7.88 -5.12 27.00
CA HIS A 58 8.93 -4.26 27.57
C HIS A 58 10.27 -4.93 27.94
N ALA A 59 10.47 -6.22 27.67
CA ALA A 59 11.75 -6.88 27.90
C ALA A 59 12.49 -6.90 26.57
N ALA A 60 13.59 -6.15 26.46
CA ALA A 60 14.43 -6.11 25.28
C ALA A 60 15.04 -7.50 25.00
N THR A 61 14.31 -8.39 24.32
CA THR A 61 14.90 -9.63 23.83
C THR A 61 15.78 -9.30 22.63
N PRO A 62 17.01 -9.86 22.56
CA PRO A 62 17.89 -9.61 21.44
C PRO A 62 17.24 -10.11 20.15
N VAL A 63 17.19 -9.23 19.14
CA VAL A 63 16.63 -9.53 17.83
C VAL A 63 17.37 -10.73 17.24
N ASN A 64 16.71 -11.89 17.27
CA ASN A 64 17.28 -13.14 16.82
C ASN A 64 16.87 -13.40 15.35
N ALA A 65 17.66 -14.18 14.60
CA ALA A 65 17.38 -14.46 13.19
C ALA A 65 15.98 -15.09 12.97
N ARG A 66 15.51 -15.88 13.94
CA ARG A 66 14.17 -16.49 13.94
C ARG A 66 13.04 -15.45 13.92
N GLU A 67 13.23 -14.36 14.65
CA GLU A 67 12.22 -13.32 14.79
C GLU A 67 12.15 -12.41 13.56
N VAL A 68 13.30 -12.15 12.93
CA VAL A 68 13.35 -11.50 11.61
C VAL A 68 12.58 -12.32 10.57
N TRP A 69 12.78 -13.65 10.55
CA TRP A 69 12.02 -14.53 9.66
C TRP A 69 10.51 -14.51 9.93
N ARG A 70 10.11 -14.48 11.20
CA ARG A 70 8.70 -14.35 11.59
C ARG A 70 8.12 -13.01 11.11
N ALA A 71 8.84 -11.91 11.28
CA ALA A 71 8.42 -10.58 10.82
C ALA A 71 8.27 -10.54 9.29
N ILE A 72 9.21 -11.14 8.54
CA ILE A 72 9.10 -11.27 7.08
C ILE A 72 7.85 -12.07 6.70
N GLY A 73 7.56 -13.17 7.40
CA GLY A 73 6.35 -13.97 7.16
C GLY A 73 5.06 -13.21 7.39
N ILE A 74 4.97 -12.46 8.49
CA ILE A 74 3.82 -11.61 8.82
C ILE A 74 3.66 -10.50 7.76
N PHE A 75 4.74 -9.83 7.40
CA PHE A 75 4.74 -8.80 6.37
C PHE A 75 4.21 -9.33 5.03
N ILE A 76 4.72 -10.47 4.55
CA ILE A 76 4.27 -11.09 3.29
C ILE A 76 2.79 -11.48 3.38
N GLY A 77 2.35 -12.00 4.53
CA GLY A 77 0.95 -12.37 4.77
C GLY A 77 0.00 -11.17 4.69
N ILE A 78 0.30 -10.10 5.43
CA ILE A 78 -0.52 -8.87 5.46
C ILE A 78 -0.50 -8.19 4.09
N PHE A 79 0.69 -8.07 3.47
CA PHE A 79 0.84 -7.45 2.14
C PHE A 79 0.02 -8.20 1.08
N THR A 80 0.20 -9.52 0.99
CA THR A 80 -0.50 -10.34 0.00
C THR A 80 -2.00 -10.36 0.27
N GLY A 81 -2.42 -10.51 1.53
CA GLY A 81 -3.83 -10.47 1.92
C GLY A 81 -4.50 -9.15 1.55
N SER A 82 -3.83 -8.02 1.78
CA SER A 82 -4.32 -6.68 1.43
C SER A 82 -4.47 -6.51 -0.07
N VAL A 83 -3.48 -6.94 -0.86
CA VAL A 83 -3.56 -6.91 -2.33
C VAL A 83 -4.71 -7.77 -2.85
N CYS A 84 -4.85 -9.00 -2.34
CA CYS A 84 -5.94 -9.89 -2.75
C CYS A 84 -7.32 -9.34 -2.41
N MET A 85 -7.50 -8.76 -1.22
CA MET A 85 -8.76 -8.11 -0.84
C MET A 85 -9.04 -6.89 -1.73
N GLY A 86 -8.04 -6.05 -1.99
CA GLY A 86 -8.18 -4.88 -2.86
C GLY A 86 -8.58 -5.25 -4.29
N LEU A 87 -7.93 -6.26 -4.87
CA LEU A 87 -8.31 -6.80 -6.18
C LEU A 87 -9.72 -7.38 -6.17
N GLY A 88 -10.07 -8.18 -5.15
CA GLY A 88 -11.40 -8.77 -5.02
C GLY A 88 -12.51 -7.71 -4.99
N PHE A 89 -12.38 -6.70 -4.13
CA PHE A 89 -13.33 -5.58 -4.07
C PHE A 89 -13.36 -4.78 -5.37
N GLY A 90 -12.20 -4.53 -5.99
CA GLY A 90 -12.10 -3.85 -7.27
C GLY A 90 -12.86 -4.58 -8.39
N PHE A 91 -12.70 -5.91 -8.49
CA PHE A 91 -13.43 -6.73 -9.45
C PHE A 91 -14.92 -6.75 -9.18
N VAL A 92 -15.34 -6.86 -7.91
CA VAL A 92 -16.77 -6.82 -7.54
C VAL A 92 -17.38 -5.48 -7.92
N LEU A 93 -16.75 -4.36 -7.57
CA LEU A 93 -17.21 -3.02 -7.93
C LEU A 93 -17.26 -2.82 -9.44
N ALA A 94 -16.23 -3.28 -10.17
CA ALA A 94 -16.21 -3.22 -11.63
C ALA A 94 -17.35 -4.03 -12.25
N ALA A 95 -17.65 -5.21 -11.71
CA ALA A 95 -18.77 -6.04 -12.15
C ALA A 95 -20.13 -5.39 -11.85
N VAL A 96 -20.29 -4.79 -10.67
CA VAL A 96 -21.51 -4.05 -10.28
C VAL A 96 -21.71 -2.83 -11.17
N MET A 97 -20.67 -2.03 -11.40
CA MET A 97 -20.74 -0.89 -12.32
C MET A 97 -21.06 -1.35 -13.74
N ARG A 98 -20.39 -2.40 -14.23
CA ARG A 98 -20.67 -2.94 -15.57
C ARG A 98 -22.12 -3.38 -15.72
N THR A 99 -22.67 -4.11 -14.74
CA THR A 99 -24.04 -4.64 -14.82
C THR A 99 -25.12 -3.60 -14.52
N GLY A 100 -24.89 -2.68 -13.57
CA GLY A 100 -25.82 -1.62 -13.21
C GLY A 100 -25.91 -0.51 -14.25
N PHE A 101 -24.77 -0.07 -14.81
CA PHE A 101 -24.74 1.07 -15.74
C PHE A 101 -25.12 0.68 -17.18
N PHE A 102 -24.71 -0.51 -17.67
CA PHE A 102 -25.11 -0.96 -19.01
C PHE A 102 -26.57 -1.44 -19.09
N LYS A 103 -27.13 -1.98 -18.00
CA LYS A 103 -28.55 -2.38 -18.00
C LYS A 103 -29.50 -1.18 -18.08
N SER A 104 -29.08 0.01 -17.62
CA SER A 104 -29.88 1.23 -17.71
C SER A 104 -29.88 1.89 -19.09
N LYS A 105 -28.91 1.60 -19.97
CA LYS A 105 -28.79 2.23 -21.30
C LYS A 105 -29.35 1.39 -22.46
N GLY A 106 -29.77 0.15 -22.19
CA GLY A 106 -30.37 -0.76 -23.19
C GLY A 106 -31.90 -0.87 -23.10
N SER A 107 -32.56 0.01 -22.34
CA SER A 107 -34.03 0.01 -22.11
C SER A 107 -34.71 1.31 -22.58
N MET A 108 -34.08 2.07 -23.47
CA MET A 108 -34.70 3.21 -24.18
C MET A 108 -34.58 2.99 -25.68
#